data_AF-A0AAN9T9P0-F1
#
_entry.id   AF-A0AAN9T9P0-F1
#
_cell.length_a   1.000
_cell.length_b   1.000
_cell.length_c   1.000
_cell.angle_alpha   90.00
_cell.angle_beta   90.00
_cell.angle_gamma   90.00
#
_symmetry.space_group_name_H-M   'P 1'
#
loop_
_entity.id
_entity.type
_entity.pdbx_description
1 polymer ?
#
loop_
_entity_poly.entity_id
_entity_poly.type
_entity_poly.pdbx_seq_one_letter_code
_entity_poly.pdbx_strand_id
1 'polypeptide(L)'
;MLAGQLRACQRGSITSLLFKCVDETLLRVSYGSVYSCFGCVGETQLRVSYALVYNLFGHVGGTRLQASYALVYSFSRRIGGTRLQASYASVYSFFGHVDETQLRAVRV
;
A
#
# COMPACT_ATOMS: atom_id res chain seq x y z
N MET A 1 -4.10 19.08 9.48
CA MET A 1 -3.94 17.61 9.44
C MET A 1 -5.27 17.00 9.82
N LEU A 2 -5.85 16.13 8.98
CA LEU A 2 -6.92 15.24 9.44
C LEU A 2 -6.20 14.12 10.19
N ALA A 3 -6.10 14.27 11.50
CA ALA A 3 -5.52 13.24 12.35
C ALA A 3 -6.54 12.10 12.47
N GLY A 4 -6.32 11.02 11.73
CA GLY A 4 -7.27 9.92 11.65
C GLY A 4 -6.62 8.64 11.11
N GLN A 5 -6.96 7.51 11.72
CA GLN A 5 -6.64 6.20 11.19
C GLN A 5 -7.65 5.83 10.10
N LEU A 6 -7.18 5.55 8.89
CA LEU A 6 -8.01 4.94 7.87
C LEU A 6 -7.93 3.42 7.97
N ARG A 7 -9.04 2.75 8.31
CA ARG A 7 -9.15 1.29 8.24
C ARG A 7 -10.18 0.92 7.19
N ALA A 8 -9.73 0.26 6.12
CA ALA A 8 -10.63 -0.33 5.14
C ALA A 8 -10.33 -1.83 5.03
N CYS A 9 -11.38 -2.65 5.16
CA CYS A 9 -11.32 -4.08 4.91
C CYS A 9 -12.29 -4.37 3.77
N GLN A 10 -11.77 -4.73 2.59
CA GLN A 10 -12.57 -4.91 1.39
C GLN A 10 -12.58 -6.38 0.95
N ARG A 11 -13.78 -6.88 0.64
CA ARG A 11 -14.03 -8.20 0.07
C ARG A 11 -15.09 -8.11 -1.02
N GLY A 12 -14.67 -8.23 -2.27
CA GLY A 12 -15.48 -7.99 -3.47
C GLY A 12 -15.68 -6.50 -3.77
N SER A 13 -15.72 -6.16 -5.08
CA SER A 13 -15.90 -4.82 -5.67
C SER A 13 -14.65 -3.94 -5.86
N ILE A 14 -14.77 -2.93 -6.73
CA ILE A 14 -13.79 -1.88 -7.00
C ILE A 14 -14.06 -0.72 -6.05
N THR A 15 -13.09 -0.36 -5.21
CA THR A 15 -13.21 0.79 -4.29
C THR A 15 -12.15 1.85 -4.60
N SER A 16 -12.56 3.13 -4.61
CA SER A 16 -11.68 4.28 -4.82
C SER A 16 -11.58 5.10 -3.53
N LEU A 17 -10.36 5.29 -3.01
CA LEU A 17 -10.08 6.06 -1.80
C LEU A 17 -9.24 7.30 -2.17
N LEU A 18 -9.67 8.49 -1.76
CA LEU A 18 -8.98 9.75 -2.05
C LEU A 18 -8.81 10.59 -0.78
N PHE A 19 -7.56 10.83 -0.37
CA PHE A 19 -7.27 11.59 0.85
C PHE A 19 -6.13 12.57 0.65
N LYS A 20 -6.25 13.75 1.28
CA LYS A 20 -5.22 14.78 1.20
C LYS A 20 -4.02 14.45 2.09
N CYS A 21 -4.25 14.28 3.40
CA CYS A 21 -3.23 13.82 4.35
C CYS A 21 -3.84 12.89 5.39
N VAL A 22 -3.15 11.80 5.73
CA VAL A 22 -3.56 10.82 6.74
C VAL A 22 -2.34 10.41 7.55
N ASP A 23 -2.45 10.29 8.86
CA ASP A 23 -1.29 9.88 9.68
C ASP A 23 -1.03 8.38 9.53
N GLU A 24 -2.08 7.56 9.59
CA GLU A 24 -1.95 6.11 9.47
C GLU A 24 -3.04 5.51 8.57
N THR A 25 -2.62 4.63 7.68
CA THR A 25 -3.52 3.90 6.78
C THR A 25 -3.33 2.40 6.95
N LEU A 26 -4.41 1.69 7.26
CA LEU A 26 -4.46 0.24 7.29
C LEU A 26 -5.48 -0.24 6.25
N LEU A 27 -4.96 -0.82 5.17
CA LEU A 27 -5.76 -1.37 4.08
C LEU A 27 -5.65 -2.90 4.09
N ARG A 28 -6.79 -3.58 4.23
CA ARG A 28 -6.90 -5.03 4.03
C ARG A 28 -7.79 -5.29 2.83
N VAL A 29 -7.26 -5.98 1.83
CA VAL A 29 -7.98 -6.30 0.61
C VAL A 29 -7.91 -7.79 0.39
N SER A 30 -9.06 -8.41 0.19
CA SER A 30 -9.17 -9.82 -0.13
C SER A 30 -10.19 -10.00 -1.23
N TYR A 31 -9.85 -10.65 -2.35
CA TYR A 31 -10.79 -10.87 -3.46
C TYR A 31 -11.41 -9.58 -4.01
N GLY A 32 -10.69 -8.87 -4.90
CA GLY A 32 -11.23 -7.66 -5.54
C GLY A 32 -10.15 -6.72 -6.05
N SER A 33 -10.54 -5.48 -6.34
CA SER A 33 -9.63 -4.44 -6.84
C SER A 33 -9.76 -3.16 -6.03
N VAL A 34 -8.66 -2.52 -5.68
CA VAL A 34 -8.69 -1.23 -4.95
C VAL A 34 -7.79 -0.21 -5.62
N TYR A 35 -8.29 1.01 -5.71
CA TYR A 35 -7.55 2.18 -6.17
C TYR A 35 -7.48 3.19 -5.02
N SER A 36 -6.29 3.68 -4.70
CA SER A 36 -6.12 4.65 -3.63
C SER A 36 -5.14 5.73 -4.02
N CYS A 37 -5.48 6.98 -3.68
CA CYS A 37 -4.66 8.16 -3.91
C CYS A 37 -4.55 8.98 -2.63
N PHE A 38 -3.31 9.19 -2.19
CA PHE A 38 -3.01 9.95 -0.98
C PHE A 38 -1.96 11.03 -1.26
N GLY A 39 -2.20 12.24 -0.76
CA GLY A 39 -1.21 13.33 -0.84
C GLY A 39 -0.02 13.10 0.09
N CYS A 40 -0.26 13.04 1.40
CA CYS A 40 0.75 12.71 2.41
C CYS A 40 0.26 11.60 3.34
N VAL A 41 1.09 10.61 3.63
CA VAL A 41 0.82 9.55 4.60
C VAL A 41 1.97 9.41 5.58
N GLY A 42 1.69 9.28 6.88
CA GLY A 42 2.70 8.91 7.85
C GLY A 42 3.12 7.45 7.64
N GLU A 43 2.32 6.52 8.14
CA GLU A 43 2.57 5.08 8.01
C GLU A 43 1.45 4.36 7.25
N THR A 44 1.83 3.47 6.33
CA THR A 44 0.90 2.67 5.54
C THR A 44 1.12 1.19 5.78
N GLN A 45 0.07 0.47 6.16
CA GLN A 45 0.06 -0.98 6.25
C GLN A 45 -0.95 -1.56 5.25
N LEU A 46 -0.44 -2.30 4.28
CA LEU A 46 -1.23 -2.95 3.24
C LEU A 46 -1.15 -4.47 3.41
N ARG A 47 -2.30 -5.13 3.54
CA ARG A 47 -2.42 -6.59 3.44
C ARG A 47 -3.33 -6.95 2.29
N VAL A 48 -2.80 -7.66 1.31
CA VAL A 48 -3.48 -7.93 0.04
C VAL A 48 -3.45 -9.43 -0.24
N SER A 49 -4.60 -10.02 -0.52
CA SER A 49 -4.70 -11.44 -0.87
C SER A 49 -5.71 -11.66 -1.99
N TYR A 50 -5.35 -12.43 -3.03
CA TYR A 50 -6.27 -12.70 -4.16
C TYR A 50 -6.87 -11.43 -4.76
N ALA A 51 -6.08 -10.37 -4.86
CA ALA A 51 -6.57 -9.04 -5.19
C ALA A 51 -5.57 -8.22 -6.00
N LEU A 52 -6.10 -7.21 -6.66
CA LEU A 52 -5.38 -6.23 -7.45
C LEU A 52 -5.40 -4.88 -6.72
N VAL A 53 -4.26 -4.26 -6.47
CA VAL A 53 -4.22 -2.97 -5.74
C VAL A 53 -3.36 -1.97 -6.48
N TYR A 54 -3.90 -0.76 -6.65
CA TYR A 54 -3.18 0.40 -7.18
C TYR A 54 -3.14 1.49 -6.11
N ASN A 55 -1.93 1.88 -5.71
CA ASN A 55 -1.73 3.00 -4.81
C ASN A 55 -0.89 4.09 -5.47
N LEU A 56 -1.34 5.34 -5.29
CA LEU A 56 -0.60 6.54 -5.64
C LEU A 56 -0.38 7.37 -4.36
N PHE A 57 0.88 7.65 -4.05
CA PHE A 57 1.26 8.44 -2.89
C PHE A 57 2.13 9.64 -3.30
N GLY A 58 1.89 10.79 -2.68
CA GLY A 58 2.82 11.92 -2.76
C GLY A 58 4.02 11.69 -1.84
N HIS A 59 3.84 11.91 -0.54
CA HIS A 59 4.87 11.70 0.48
C HIS A 59 4.44 10.60 1.47
N VAL A 60 5.31 9.64 1.75
CA VAL A 60 5.05 8.55 2.69
C VAL A 60 6.18 8.46 3.70
N GLY A 61 5.87 8.45 5.01
CA GLY A 61 6.87 8.18 6.05
C GLY A 61 7.35 6.72 5.97
N GLY A 62 6.42 5.77 6.01
CA GLY A 62 6.72 4.35 5.91
C GLY A 62 5.61 3.53 5.26
N THR A 63 5.99 2.44 4.60
CA THR A 63 5.07 1.45 4.02
C THR A 63 5.46 0.04 4.41
N ARG A 64 4.49 -0.73 4.87
CA ARG A 64 4.59 -2.17 5.07
C ARG A 64 3.55 -2.89 4.21
N LEU A 65 4.01 -3.63 3.21
CA LEU A 65 3.15 -4.44 2.35
C LEU A 65 3.32 -5.94 2.66
N GLN A 66 2.19 -6.63 2.77
CA GLN A 66 2.10 -8.08 2.74
C GLN A 66 1.14 -8.48 1.61
N ALA A 67 1.66 -9.19 0.61
CA ALA A 67 0.91 -9.61 -0.57
C ALA A 67 0.98 -11.12 -0.77
N SER A 68 -0.15 -11.76 -1.06
CA SER A 68 -0.23 -13.19 -1.34
C SER A 68 -1.20 -13.49 -2.48
N TYR A 69 -0.78 -14.20 -3.52
CA TYR A 69 -1.62 -14.44 -4.71
C TYR A 69 -2.25 -13.15 -5.25
N ALA A 70 -1.48 -12.07 -5.24
CA ALA A 70 -1.97 -10.73 -5.45
C ALA A 70 -1.06 -9.97 -6.39
N LEU A 71 -1.60 -8.90 -6.96
CA LEU A 71 -0.85 -8.02 -7.83
C LEU A 71 -1.00 -6.58 -7.33
N VAL A 72 0.13 -5.97 -6.97
CA VAL A 72 0.16 -4.67 -6.29
C VAL A 72 1.03 -3.71 -7.09
N TYR A 73 0.45 -2.57 -7.46
CA TYR A 73 1.15 -1.42 -8.02
C TYR A 73 1.18 -0.31 -6.98
N SER A 74 2.35 0.24 -6.73
CA SER A 74 2.52 1.37 -5.83
C SER A 74 3.47 2.39 -6.43
N PHE A 75 3.00 3.63 -6.55
CA PHE A 75 3.80 4.77 -7.00
C PHE A 75 3.89 5.77 -5.86
N SER A 76 5.11 6.16 -5.47
CA SER A 76 5.30 7.20 -4.45
C SER A 76 6.34 8.21 -4.89
N ARG A 77 6.09 9.51 -4.71
CA ARG A 77 7.09 10.54 -5.04
C ARG A 77 8.26 10.52 -4.05
N ARG A 78 7.98 10.37 -2.75
CA ARG A 78 9.00 10.21 -1.71
C ARG A 78 8.54 9.24 -0.63
N ILE A 79 9.41 8.34 -0.20
CA ILE A 79 9.14 7.36 0.86
C ILE A 79 10.32 7.30 1.83
N GLY A 80 10.04 7.35 3.13
CA GLY A 80 11.08 7.17 4.15
C GLY A 80 11.53 5.70 4.22
N GLY A 81 10.60 4.79 4.49
CA GLY A 81 10.91 3.36 4.61
C GLY A 81 9.91 2.47 3.89
N THR A 82 10.38 1.41 3.22
CA THR A 82 9.50 0.38 2.64
C THR A 82 9.90 -1.00 3.11
N ARG A 83 8.93 -1.77 3.62
CA ARG A 83 9.09 -3.20 3.88
C ARG A 83 8.07 -4.02 3.11
N LEU A 84 8.55 -4.85 2.20
CA LEU A 84 7.72 -5.65 1.30
C LEU A 84 7.87 -7.14 1.60
N GLN A 85 6.75 -7.82 1.80
CA GLN A 85 6.65 -9.28 1.88
C GLN A 85 5.66 -9.78 0.83
N ALA A 86 6.14 -10.64 -0.08
CA ALA A 86 5.34 -11.19 -1.16
C ALA A 86 5.50 -12.71 -1.25
N SER A 87 4.39 -13.41 -1.48
CA SER A 87 4.35 -14.86 -1.74
C SER A 87 3.38 -15.15 -2.88
N TYR A 88 3.84 -15.81 -3.95
CA TYR A 88 3.05 -16.01 -5.18
C TYR A 88 2.37 -14.72 -5.69
N ALA A 89 3.04 -13.58 -5.53
CA ALA A 89 2.48 -12.26 -5.78
C ALA A 89 3.48 -11.40 -6.56
N SER A 90 2.95 -10.54 -7.42
CA SER A 90 3.73 -9.57 -8.19
C SER A 90 3.56 -8.19 -7.57
N VAL A 91 4.66 -7.58 -7.14
CA VAL A 91 4.67 -6.25 -6.56
C VAL A 91 5.53 -5.34 -7.42
N TYR A 92 4.90 -4.30 -7.96
CA TYR A 92 5.56 -3.24 -8.71
C TYR A 92 5.57 -1.98 -7.85
N SER A 93 6.76 -1.49 -7.55
CA SER A 93 6.95 -0.29 -6.73
C SER A 93 7.83 0.70 -7.48
N PHE A 94 7.32 1.92 -7.65
CA PHE A 94 8.03 3.02 -8.28
C PHE A 94 8.17 4.15 -7.25
N PHE A 95 9.42 4.53 -6.98
CA PHE A 95 9.73 5.53 -5.99
C PHE A 95 10.58 6.64 -6.62
N GLY A 96 10.24 7.90 -6.36
CA GLY A 96 11.07 9.04 -6.76
C GLY A 96 12.28 9.22 -5.86
N HIS A 97 12.09 9.13 -4.54
CA HIS A 97 13.15 9.20 -3.54
C HIS A 97 12.85 8.24 -2.39
N VAL A 98 13.83 7.44 -1.99
CA VAL A 98 13.71 6.43 -0.95
C VAL A 98 14.86 6.55 0.03
N ASP A 99 14.57 6.62 1.33
CA ASP A 99 15.63 6.58 2.35
C ASP A 99 16.04 5.13 2.66
N GLU A 100 15.08 4.20 2.85
CA GLU A 100 15.36 2.77 3.10
C GLU A 100 14.35 1.82 2.42
N THR A 101 14.83 0.70 1.85
CA THR A 101 13.98 -0.38 1.30
C THR A 101 14.44 -1.75 1.77
N GLN A 102 13.52 -2.53 2.33
CA GLN A 102 13.70 -3.93 2.69
C GLN A 102 12.72 -4.82 1.93
N LEU A 103 13.26 -5.67 1.06
CA LEU A 103 12.51 -6.65 0.27
C LEU A 103 12.74 -8.04 0.84
N ARG A 104 11.65 -8.74 1.19
CA ARG A 104 11.71 -10.15 1.61
C ARG A 104 10.69 -10.96 0.81
N ALA A 105 11.18 -11.69 -0.18
CA ALA A 105 10.39 -12.74 -0.81
C ALA A 105 10.23 -13.89 0.19
N VAL A 106 9.00 -14.22 0.55
CA VAL A 106 8.71 -15.34 1.45
C VAL A 106 8.24 -16.49 0.59
N ARG A 107 9.11 -17.50 0.46
CA ARG A 107 8.73 -18.78 -0.14
C ARG A 107 7.97 -19.56 0.93
N VAL A 108 6.71 -19.87 0.64
CA VAL A 108 5.90 -20.80 1.44
C VAL A 108 6.07 -22.18 0.84
#